data_AF-A0A969V7N5-F1
#
_entry.id   AF-A0A969V7N5-F1
#
_cell.length_a   1.000
_cell.length_b   1.000
_cell.length_c   1.000
_cell.angle_alpha   90.00
_cell.angle_beta   90.00
_cell.angle_gamma   90.00
#
_symmetry.space_group_name_H-M   'P 1'
#
loop_
_entity.id
_entity.type
_entity.pdbx_description
1 polymer ?
#
loop_
_entity_poly.entity_id
_entity_poly.type
_entity_poly.pdbx_seq_one_letter_code
_entity_poly.pdbx_strand_id
1 'polypeptide(L)' 'MELNNEQKKWLEKIQHQVMAFIYRKDLRKLATLYGTNKWNQHWYAQHYNKHFTPLRLKK' A
#
# COMPACT_ATOMS: atom_id res chain seq x y z
N MET A 1 -30.13 5.61 2.44
CA MET A 1 -29.88 4.28 1.86
C MET A 1 -28.63 3.73 2.54
N GLU A 2 -28.80 2.86 3.53
CA GLU A 2 -27.66 2.25 4.22
C GLU A 2 -27.07 1.13 3.34
N LEU A 3 -25.78 1.20 3.07
CA LEU A 3 -25.06 0.14 2.36
C LEU A 3 -24.99 -1.09 3.25
N ASN A 4 -25.24 -2.27 2.69
CA ASN A 4 -25.09 -3.52 3.41
C ASN A 4 -23.61 -3.82 3.71
N ASN A 5 -23.34 -4.74 4.63
CA ASN A 5 -21.97 -5.07 5.05
C ASN A 5 -21.09 -5.65 3.94
N GLU A 6 -21.66 -6.34 2.96
CA GLU A 6 -20.93 -6.89 1.82
C GLU A 6 -20.51 -5.79 0.83
N GLN A 7 -21.42 -4.86 0.54
CA GLN A 7 -21.16 -3.68 -0.28
C GLN A 7 -20.07 -2.82 0.35
N LYS A 8 -20.10 -2.62 1.68
CA LYS A 8 -19.03 -1.91 2.41
C LYS A 8 -17.68 -2.61 2.25
N LYS A 9 -17.61 -3.93 2.48
CA LYS A 9 -16.36 -4.70 2.31
C LYS A 9 -15.83 -4.65 0.87
N TRP A 10 -16.72 -4.67 -0.12
CA TRP A 10 -16.34 -4.56 -1.52
C TRP A 10 -15.78 -3.17 -1.84
N LEU A 11 -16.41 -2.10 -1.35
CA LEU A 11 -15.92 -0.73 -1.48
C LEU A 11 -14.56 -0.55 -0.81
N GLU A 12 -14.40 -1.08 0.40
CA GLU A 12 -13.12 -1.08 1.12
C GLU A 12 -12.03 -1.77 0.30
N LYS A 13 -12.32 -2.94 -0.31
CA LYS A 13 -11.36 -3.64 -1.18
C LYS A 13 -10.96 -2.80 -2.39
N ILE A 14 -11.92 -2.14 -3.05
CA ILE A 14 -11.62 -1.29 -4.21
C ILE A 14 -10.82 -0.07 -3.79
N GLN A 15 -11.23 0.61 -2.72
CA GLN A 15 -10.48 1.72 -2.16
C GLN A 15 -9.03 1.30 -1.86
N HIS A 16 -8.86 0.11 -1.26
CA HIS A 16 -7.54 -0.43 -0.95
C HIS A 16 -6.70 -0.68 -2.20
N GLN A 17 -7.28 -1.28 -3.24
CA GLN A 17 -6.60 -1.51 -4.53
C GLN A 17 -6.22 -0.20 -5.23
N VAL A 18 -7.12 0.79 -5.25
CA VAL A 18 -6.87 2.11 -5.82
C VAL A 18 -5.73 2.80 -5.07
N MET A 19 -5.77 2.80 -3.74
CA MET A 19 -4.72 3.39 -2.92
C MET A 19 -3.38 2.67 -3.09
N ALA A 20 -3.39 1.34 -3.20
CA ALA A 20 -2.19 0.56 -3.47
C ALA A 20 -1.58 0.92 -4.83
N PHE A 21 -2.40 1.14 -5.85
CA PHE A 21 -1.94 1.57 -7.17
C PHE A 21 -1.37 3.00 -7.17
N ILE A 22 -2.03 3.93 -6.48
CA ILE A 22 -1.55 5.32 -6.31
C ILE A 22 -0.21 5.32 -5.57
N TYR A 23 -0.07 4.52 -4.52
CA TYR A 23 1.14 4.45 -3.68
C TYR A 23 2.19 3.46 -4.17
N ARG A 24 2.05 2.87 -5.36
CA ARG A 24 2.96 1.84 -5.90
C ARG A 24 4.45 2.19 -5.96
N LYS A 25 4.82 3.47 -5.80
CA LYS A 25 6.20 3.97 -5.80
C LYS A 25 6.71 4.41 -4.41
N ASP A 26 5.87 4.32 -3.38
CA ASP A 26 6.23 4.68 -2.00
C ASP A 26 5.92 3.52 -1.07
N LEU A 27 6.93 2.69 -0.82
CA LEU A 27 6.82 1.54 0.08
C LEU A 27 6.44 1.92 1.52
N ARG A 28 6.67 3.16 1.95
CA ARG A 28 6.27 3.61 3.30
C ARG A 28 4.76 3.76 3.38
N LYS A 29 4.16 4.42 2.38
CA LYS A 29 2.70 4.57 2.28
C LYS A 29 2.01 3.22 2.10
N LEU A 30 2.59 2.32 1.30
CA LEU A 30 2.10 0.95 1.20
C LEU A 30 2.20 0.20 2.52
N ALA A 31 3.30 0.35 3.25
CA ALA A 31 3.45 -0.32 4.54
C ALA A 31 2.39 0.14 5.56
N THR A 32 2.06 1.44 5.58
CA THR A 32 0.93 1.97 6.36
C THR A 32 -0.41 1.42 5.86
N LEU A 33 -0.65 1.42 4.55
CA LEU A 33 -1.89 0.94 3.94
C LEU A 33 -2.17 -0.56 4.23
N TYR A 34 -1.12 -1.38 4.26
CA TYR A 34 -1.21 -2.82 4.56
C TYR A 34 -0.97 -3.16 6.04
N GLY A 35 -0.72 -2.17 6.90
CA GLY A 35 -0.51 -2.39 8.34
C GLY A 35 0.70 -3.24 8.68
N THR A 36 1.74 -3.25 7.84
CA THR A 36 2.96 -4.03 8.09
C THR A 36 3.94 -3.26 8.97
N ASN A 37 4.65 -3.98 9.84
CA ASN A 37 5.70 -3.48 10.72
C ASN A 37 6.97 -2.95 10.00
N LYS A 38 7.04 -2.98 8.67
CA LYS A 38 8.21 -2.54 7.88
C LYS A 38 8.35 -1.01 7.80
N TRP A 39 7.33 -0.29 8.25
CA TRP A 39 7.32 1.16 8.45
C TRP A 39 6.69 1.47 9.82
N ASN A 40 6.99 2.64 10.40
CA ASN A 40 6.65 3.07 11.77
C ASN A 40 7.34 2.29 12.90
N GLN A 41 7.25 0.95 12.92
CA GLN A 41 7.94 0.11 13.93
C GLN A 41 9.39 -0.18 13.52
N HIS A 42 9.61 -0.52 12.25
CA HIS A 42 10.92 -0.60 11.63
C HIS A 42 11.01 0.40 10.49
N TRP A 43 12.19 0.92 10.18
CA TRP A 43 12.38 1.93 9.12
C TRP A 43 12.86 1.32 7.80
N TYR A 44 12.68 0.01 7.61
CA TYR A 44 13.13 -0.71 6.43
C TYR A 44 12.45 -0.27 5.14
N ALA A 45 11.18 0.14 5.19
CA ALA A 45 10.44 0.55 3.99
C ALA A 45 11.15 1.69 3.24
N GLN A 46 11.77 2.64 3.95
CA GLN A 46 12.56 3.70 3.32
C GLN A 46 13.81 3.15 2.62
N HIS A 47 14.55 2.28 3.29
CA HIS A 47 15.74 1.64 2.75
C HIS A 47 15.40 0.82 1.49
N TYR A 48 14.38 -0.04 1.56
CA TYR A 48 13.90 -0.80 0.40
C TYR A 48 13.41 0.11 -0.73
N ASN A 49 12.73 1.21 -0.41
CA ASN A 49 12.23 2.11 -1.45
C ASN A 49 13.40 2.68 -2.26
N LYS A 50 14.50 3.07 -1.60
CA LYS A 50 15.70 3.57 -2.26
C LYS A 50 16.35 2.50 -3.16
N HIS A 51 16.50 1.27 -2.68
CA HIS A 51 17.20 0.22 -3.41
C HIS A 51 16.37 -0.45 -4.51
N PHE A 52 15.05 -0.57 -4.33
CA PHE A 52 14.17 -1.28 -5.28
C PHE A 52 13.53 -0.35 -6.31
N THR A 53 13.43 0.96 -6.06
CA THR A 53 12.90 1.91 -7.05
C THR A 53 13.62 1.84 -8.40
N PRO A 54 14.97 1.80 -8.46
CA PRO A 54 15.69 1.66 -9.73
C PRO A 54 15.43 0.34 -10.46
N LEU A 55 15.08 -0.73 -9.73
CA LEU A 55 14.85 -2.05 -10.30
C LEU A 55 13.46 -2.19 -10.94
N ARG A 56 12.52 -1.29 -10.66
CA ARG A 56 11.12 -1.39 -11.09
C ARG A 56 10.92 -1.43 -12.61
N LEU A 57 11.86 -0.87 -13.37
CA LEU A 57 11.80 -0.81 -14.85
C LEU A 57 12.93 -1.63 -15.49
N LYS A 58 13.73 -2.33 -14.68
CA LYS A 58 14.80 -3.19 -15.19
C LYS A 58 14.16 -4.49 -15.67
N LYS A 59 14.27 -4.76 -16.97
CA LYS A 59 13.87 -6.03 -17.60
C LYS A 59 14.97 -7.06 -17.47
#